data_AF-A0A4Q5U1T4-F1
#
_entry.id   AF-A0A4Q5U1T4-F1
#
_cell.length_a   1.000
_cell.length_b   1.000
_cell.length_c   1.000
_cell.angle_alpha   90.00
_cell.angle_beta   90.00
_cell.angle_gamma   90.00
#
_symmetry.space_group_name_H-M   'P 1'
#
loop_
_entity.id
_entity.type
_entity.pdbx_description
1 polymer ?
#
loop_
_entity_poly.entity_id
_entity_poly.type
_entity_poly.pdbx_seq_one_letter_code
_entity_poly.pdbx_strand_id
1 'polypeptide(L)'
;MKKIFTFSALLVLLAVAIAGCSRRGYHDDYDETDYWMNKESGVVVYSDNYCPYIVIETYNGYTVVRNIGYQPFEGDEIYGDLSRRGVMDLYNYTDNSITRGEVVEYWLTYSEAQYVVDNLCYTYGKNGEKKQIRQNVPKNERRTK
;
A
#
# COMPACT_ATOMS: atom_id res chain seq x y z
N MET A 1 -27.37 -52.26 31.21
CA MET A 1 -26.75 -50.92 31.39
C MET A 1 -25.36 -50.82 30.75
N LYS A 2 -25.20 -51.13 29.45
CA LYS A 2 -23.90 -51.00 28.73
C LYS A 2 -23.94 -50.05 27.52
N LYS A 3 -25.15 -49.76 26.99
CA LYS A 3 -25.34 -48.93 25.80
C LYS A 3 -25.26 -47.41 26.07
N ILE A 4 -25.39 -46.97 27.32
CA ILE A 4 -25.35 -45.55 27.69
C ILE A 4 -23.90 -45.03 27.78
N PHE A 5 -22.95 -45.91 28.15
CA PHE A 5 -21.53 -45.58 28.22
C PHE A 5 -20.88 -45.40 26.83
N THR A 6 -21.42 -46.06 25.79
CA THR A 6 -20.90 -45.92 24.43
C THR A 6 -21.31 -44.60 23.78
N PHE A 7 -22.53 -44.10 24.05
CA PHE A 7 -22.99 -42.82 23.50
C PHE A 7 -22.27 -41.62 24.13
N SER A 8 -21.95 -41.69 25.42
CA SER A 8 -21.20 -40.64 26.11
C SER A 8 -19.76 -40.56 25.60
N ALA A 9 -19.08 -41.69 25.39
CA ALA A 9 -17.74 -41.70 24.81
C ALA A 9 -17.68 -41.13 23.39
N LEU A 10 -18.70 -41.42 22.56
CA LEU A 10 -18.80 -40.90 21.19
C LEU A 10 -19.01 -39.38 21.17
N LEU A 11 -19.86 -38.86 22.07
CA LEU A 11 -20.12 -37.43 22.18
C LEU A 11 -18.90 -36.64 22.64
N VAL A 12 -18.12 -37.19 23.59
CA VAL A 12 -16.88 -36.56 24.07
C VAL A 12 -15.83 -36.52 22.95
N LEU A 13 -15.67 -37.60 22.20
CA LEU A 13 -14.76 -37.65 21.04
C LEU A 13 -15.17 -36.64 19.95
N LEU A 14 -16.47 -36.51 19.68
CA LEU A 14 -16.96 -35.53 18.72
C LEU A 14 -16.70 -34.08 19.20
N ALA A 15 -16.93 -33.79 20.48
CA ALA A 15 -16.66 -32.48 21.05
C ALA A 15 -15.16 -32.10 20.98
N VAL A 16 -14.25 -33.05 21.23
CA VAL A 16 -12.80 -32.84 21.10
C VAL A 16 -12.39 -32.64 19.65
N ALA A 17 -12.99 -33.37 18.70
CA ALA A 17 -12.72 -33.18 17.28
C ALA A 17 -13.17 -31.79 16.77
N ILE A 18 -14.33 -31.30 17.25
CA ILE A 18 -14.84 -29.97 16.87
C ILE A 18 -14.04 -28.85 17.56
N ALA A 19 -13.59 -29.04 18.81
CA ALA A 19 -12.71 -28.10 19.51
C ALA A 19 -11.28 -28.05 18.93
N GLY A 20 -10.78 -29.19 18.44
CA GLY A 20 -9.49 -29.29 17.75
C GLY A 20 -9.49 -28.64 16.36
N CYS A 21 -10.65 -28.59 15.70
CA CYS A 21 -10.89 -27.81 14.49
C CYS A 21 -11.36 -26.38 14.80
N SER A 22 -10.75 -25.72 15.79
CA SER A 22 -10.78 -24.25 15.75
C SER A 22 -9.90 -23.84 14.58
N ARG A 23 -10.52 -23.23 13.55
CA ARG A 23 -9.78 -22.51 12.52
C ARG A 23 -8.86 -21.56 13.27
N ARG A 24 -7.56 -21.85 13.28
CA ARG A 24 -6.54 -20.91 13.71
C ARG A 24 -6.74 -19.75 12.76
N GLY A 25 -7.42 -18.71 13.22
CA GLY A 25 -7.46 -17.45 12.50
C GLY A 25 -6.00 -17.09 12.35
N TYR A 26 -5.47 -17.24 11.14
CA TYR A 26 -4.31 -16.51 10.71
C TYR A 26 -4.74 -15.04 10.76
N HIS A 27 -4.72 -14.47 11.96
CA HIS A 27 -4.54 -13.05 12.14
C HIS A 27 -3.06 -12.83 11.79
N ASP A 28 -2.77 -12.75 10.48
CA ASP A 28 -1.52 -12.25 9.90
C ASP A 28 -1.40 -10.73 10.13
N ASP A 29 -1.79 -10.24 11.30
CA ASP A 29 -1.83 -8.81 11.60
C ASP A 29 -0.50 -8.32 12.20
N TYR A 30 0.43 -9.23 12.51
CA TYR A 30 1.61 -8.96 13.34
C TYR A 30 2.96 -9.24 12.65
N ASP A 31 3.06 -9.28 11.32
CA ASP A 31 4.38 -9.40 10.67
C ASP A 31 4.52 -8.56 9.39
N GLU A 32 3.48 -8.52 8.54
CA GLU A 32 3.57 -7.75 7.30
C GLU A 32 3.60 -6.24 7.54
N THR A 33 2.78 -5.71 8.46
CA THR A 33 2.78 -4.27 8.74
C THR A 33 4.14 -3.83 9.29
N ASP A 34 4.72 -4.59 10.23
CA ASP A 34 6.04 -4.30 10.81
C ASP A 34 7.15 -4.35 9.76
N TYR A 35 7.09 -5.28 8.80
CA TYR A 35 8.01 -5.30 7.67
C TYR A 35 7.99 -3.99 6.87
N TRP A 36 6.79 -3.48 6.55
CA TRP A 36 6.63 -2.25 5.78
C TRP A 36 6.99 -1.00 6.58
N MET A 37 6.64 -0.94 7.88
CA MET A 37 6.96 0.20 8.74
C MET A 37 8.47 0.43 8.91
N ASN A 38 9.29 -0.58 8.64
CA ASN A 38 10.76 -0.47 8.63
C ASN A 38 11.33 0.00 7.28
N LYS A 39 10.49 0.29 6.27
CA LYS A 39 10.90 0.81 4.96
C LYS A 39 10.88 2.33 4.93
N GLU A 40 11.43 2.90 3.86
CA GLU A 40 11.28 4.32 3.59
C GLU A 40 9.81 4.66 3.40
N SER A 41 9.39 5.80 3.95
CA SER A 41 8.02 6.28 3.84
C SER A 41 7.95 7.65 3.18
N GLY A 42 6.80 7.93 2.60
CA GLY A 42 6.51 9.22 2.02
C GLY A 42 5.01 9.44 1.83
N VAL A 43 4.66 10.69 1.50
CA VAL A 43 3.27 11.11 1.28
C VAL A 43 3.07 11.41 -0.19
N VAL A 44 1.98 10.93 -0.77
CA VAL A 44 1.63 11.23 -2.17
C VAL A 44 1.25 12.71 -2.27
N VAL A 45 2.02 13.47 -3.04
CA VAL A 45 1.84 14.92 -3.24
C VAL A 45 1.35 15.28 -4.64
N TYR A 46 1.32 14.29 -5.53
CA TYR A 46 0.72 14.40 -6.85
C TYR A 46 0.11 13.05 -7.24
N SER A 47 -1.15 13.08 -7.63
CA SER A 47 -1.83 11.96 -8.27
C SER A 47 -2.91 12.49 -9.20
N ASP A 48 -2.98 11.97 -10.42
CA ASP A 48 -3.94 12.41 -11.43
C ASP A 48 -4.58 11.21 -12.14
N ASN A 49 -5.90 11.27 -12.37
CA ASN A 49 -6.66 10.17 -12.99
C ASN A 49 -6.24 9.87 -14.44
N TYR A 50 -5.60 10.83 -15.10
CA TYR A 50 -5.17 10.73 -16.49
C TYR A 50 -3.66 10.54 -16.61
N CYS A 51 -2.91 10.55 -15.51
CA CYS A 51 -1.47 10.29 -15.51
C CYS A 51 -1.12 9.07 -14.64
N PRO A 52 -0.45 8.04 -15.18
CA PRO A 52 -0.06 6.86 -14.41
C PRO A 52 1.13 7.12 -13.47
N TYR A 53 1.66 8.34 -13.42
CA TYR A 53 2.76 8.71 -12.56
C TYR A 53 2.24 9.45 -11.33
N ILE A 54 2.71 9.04 -10.17
CA ILE A 54 2.49 9.71 -8.90
C ILE A 54 3.82 10.31 -8.41
N VAL A 55 3.73 11.34 -7.58
CA VAL A 55 4.89 11.88 -6.85
C VAL A 55 4.69 11.64 -5.38
N ILE A 56 5.72 11.11 -4.75
CA ILE A 56 5.80 10.85 -3.32
C ILE A 56 6.86 11.77 -2.73
N GLU A 57 6.48 12.58 -1.76
CA GLU A 57 7.41 13.38 -0.96
C GLU A 57 7.96 12.51 0.17
N THR A 58 9.28 12.38 0.20
CA THR A 58 10.07 11.60 1.16
C THR A 58 10.95 12.53 1.98
N TYR A 59 11.65 12.00 2.98
CA TYR A 59 12.64 12.77 3.73
C TYR A 59 13.76 13.35 2.85
N ASN A 60 14.14 12.65 1.77
CA ASN A 60 15.26 13.02 0.90
C ASN A 60 14.85 13.88 -0.31
N GLY A 61 13.58 14.31 -0.39
CA GLY A 61 13.02 15.03 -1.54
C GLY A 61 11.88 14.26 -2.19
N TYR A 62 11.74 14.35 -3.51
CA TYR A 62 10.62 13.79 -4.24
C TYR A 62 11.02 12.54 -5.05
N THR A 63 10.12 11.55 -5.05
CA THR A 63 10.24 10.32 -5.83
C THR A 63 9.08 10.24 -6.80
N VAL A 64 9.40 10.00 -8.08
CA VAL A 64 8.42 9.80 -9.14
C VAL A 64 8.24 8.31 -9.38
N VAL A 65 7.01 7.83 -9.22
CA VAL A 65 6.66 6.42 -9.37
C VAL A 65 5.63 6.28 -10.48
N ARG A 66 5.88 5.38 -11.42
CA ARG A 66 4.85 4.88 -12.32
C ARG A 66 4.03 3.83 -11.57
N ASN A 67 2.77 4.15 -11.30
CA ASN A 67 1.86 3.23 -10.65
C ASN A 67 1.43 2.11 -11.62
N ILE A 68 1.48 0.86 -11.15
CA ILE A 68 1.11 -0.36 -11.88
C ILE A 68 0.01 -1.06 -11.06
N GLY A 69 -1.15 -0.41 -10.96
CA GLY A 69 -2.25 -0.92 -10.16
C GLY A 69 -3.23 0.18 -9.76
N TYR A 70 -3.84 0.01 -8.59
CA TYR A 70 -4.70 1.03 -8.02
C TYR A 70 -3.88 2.27 -7.66
N GLN A 71 -4.30 3.43 -8.17
CA GLN A 71 -3.58 4.68 -7.98
C GLN A 71 -3.85 5.26 -6.61
N PRO A 72 -2.81 5.48 -5.78
CA PRO A 72 -2.95 6.19 -4.51
C PRO A 72 -3.48 7.60 -4.71
N PHE A 73 -4.20 8.11 -3.71
CA PHE A 73 -4.66 9.49 -3.67
C PHE A 73 -3.61 10.40 -3.06
N GLU A 74 -3.69 11.69 -3.35
CA GLU A 74 -2.90 12.68 -2.63
C GLU A 74 -3.21 12.63 -1.13
N GLY A 75 -2.16 12.70 -0.31
CA GLY A 75 -2.21 12.53 1.14
C GLY A 75 -2.07 11.08 1.60
N ASP A 76 -2.09 10.10 0.69
CA ASP A 76 -1.83 8.71 1.08
C ASP A 76 -0.38 8.52 1.50
N GLU A 77 -0.19 7.70 2.54
CA GLU A 77 1.12 7.36 3.06
C GLU A 77 1.59 6.03 2.47
N ILE A 78 2.75 6.07 1.79
CA ILE A 78 3.34 4.94 1.09
C ILE A 78 4.63 4.52 1.76
N TYR A 79 4.81 3.22 1.96
CA TYR A 79 6.01 2.58 2.46
C TYR A 79 6.63 1.69 1.37
N GLY A 80 7.95 1.78 1.19
CA GLY A 80 8.66 1.02 0.16
C GLY A 80 10.13 1.40 -0.01
N ASP A 81 10.72 0.98 -1.13
CA ASP A 81 12.11 1.27 -1.49
C ASP A 81 12.16 2.49 -2.44
N LEU A 82 11.76 3.66 -1.93
CA LEU A 82 11.52 4.87 -2.72
C LEU A 82 12.80 5.56 -3.21
N SER A 83 13.96 5.13 -2.73
CA SER A 83 15.29 5.64 -3.08
C SER A 83 16.06 4.72 -4.04
N ARG A 84 15.37 3.80 -4.73
CA ARG A 84 16.00 2.93 -5.73
C ARG A 84 15.12 2.80 -6.97
N ARG A 85 15.72 2.97 -8.16
CA ARG A 85 15.01 2.76 -9.43
C ARG A 85 14.60 1.29 -9.63
N GLY A 86 13.46 1.09 -10.29
CA GLY A 86 12.97 -0.21 -10.73
C GLY A 86 11.59 -0.57 -10.20
N VAL A 87 11.11 -1.76 -10.61
CA VAL A 87 9.80 -2.28 -10.21
C VAL A 87 9.88 -2.89 -8.82
N MET A 88 8.93 -2.52 -7.96
CA MET A 88 8.81 -2.99 -6.59
C MET A 88 7.37 -2.98 -6.11
N ASP A 89 7.15 -3.65 -4.99
CA ASP A 89 5.89 -3.58 -4.29
C ASP A 89 5.94 -2.43 -3.26
N LEU A 90 4.84 -1.68 -3.18
CA LEU A 90 4.66 -0.50 -2.35
C LEU A 90 3.43 -0.70 -1.48
N TYR A 91 3.57 -0.46 -0.18
CA TYR A 91 2.47 -0.56 0.76
C TYR A 91 1.82 0.80 0.97
N ASN A 92 0.55 0.93 0.57
CA ASN A 92 -0.29 2.07 0.90
C ASN A 92 -0.88 1.83 2.29
N TYR A 93 -0.30 2.51 3.29
CA TYR A 93 -0.72 2.40 4.68
C TYR A 93 -2.12 2.95 4.89
N THR A 94 -2.45 4.05 4.22
CA THR A 94 -3.76 4.70 4.28
C THR A 94 -4.86 3.76 3.82
N ASP A 95 -4.67 3.04 2.70
CA ASP A 95 -5.64 2.10 2.15
C ASP A 95 -5.49 0.65 2.63
N ASN A 96 -4.48 0.38 3.46
CA ASN A 96 -4.10 -0.95 3.89
C ASN A 96 -3.99 -1.94 2.71
N SER A 97 -3.26 -1.55 1.67
CA SER A 97 -3.13 -2.34 0.43
C SER A 97 -1.71 -2.31 -0.12
N ILE A 98 -1.33 -3.38 -0.81
CA ILE A 98 -0.06 -3.46 -1.52
C ILE A 98 -0.35 -3.21 -3.00
N THR A 99 0.36 -2.24 -3.59
CA THR A 99 0.36 -1.95 -5.02
C THR A 99 1.75 -2.20 -5.61
N ARG A 100 1.84 -2.37 -6.93
CA ARG A 100 3.11 -2.45 -7.63
C ARG A 100 3.41 -1.11 -8.28
N GLY A 101 4.64 -0.65 -8.15
CA GLY A 101 5.10 0.59 -8.75
C GLY A 101 6.49 0.44 -9.35
N GLU A 102 6.81 1.29 -10.31
CA GLU A 102 8.16 1.45 -10.83
C GLU A 102 8.68 2.82 -10.40
N VAL A 103 9.72 2.84 -9.56
CA VAL A 103 10.44 4.07 -9.22
C VAL A 103 11.27 4.47 -10.44
N VAL A 104 10.94 5.61 -11.02
CA VAL A 104 11.56 6.13 -12.24
C VAL A 104 12.70 7.08 -11.88
N GLU A 105 12.44 7.97 -10.92
CA GLU A 105 13.40 8.96 -10.41
C GLU A 105 13.17 9.18 -8.91
N TYR A 106 14.23 9.52 -8.18
CA TYR A 106 14.21 9.71 -6.72
C TYR A 106 15.22 10.79 -6.28
N TRP A 107 15.10 11.26 -5.04
CA TRP A 107 15.89 12.36 -4.46
C TRP A 107 15.84 13.65 -5.28
N LEU A 108 14.71 13.89 -5.94
CA LEU A 108 14.52 15.08 -6.75
C LEU A 108 14.21 16.28 -5.86
N THR A 109 14.61 17.46 -6.30
CA THR A 109 14.04 18.72 -5.83
C THR A 109 12.61 18.89 -6.36
N TYR A 110 11.85 19.82 -5.76
CA TYR A 110 10.49 20.15 -6.22
C TYR A 110 10.45 20.48 -7.71
N SER A 111 11.39 21.32 -8.18
CA SER A 111 11.46 21.75 -9.58
C SER A 111 11.77 20.59 -10.54
N GLU A 112 12.64 19.67 -10.14
CA GLU A 112 12.98 18.51 -10.96
C GLU A 112 11.82 17.53 -11.03
N ALA A 113 11.16 17.25 -9.91
CA ALA A 113 9.99 16.41 -9.88
C ALA A 113 8.85 16.99 -10.73
N GLN A 114 8.58 18.30 -10.63
CA GLN A 114 7.59 18.96 -11.46
C GLN A 114 7.93 18.84 -12.94
N TYR A 115 9.19 19.06 -13.31
CA TYR A 115 9.65 18.91 -14.68
C TYR A 115 9.48 17.48 -15.20
N VAL A 116 9.86 16.47 -14.41
CA VAL A 116 9.74 15.06 -14.78
C VAL A 116 8.28 14.70 -15.02
N VAL A 117 7.39 15.03 -14.08
CA VAL A 117 5.96 14.72 -14.19
C VAL A 117 5.32 15.47 -15.35
N ASP A 118 5.63 16.76 -15.53
CA ASP A 118 5.13 17.54 -16.66
C ASP A 118 5.46 16.86 -18.00
N ASN A 119 6.66 16.32 -18.15
CA ASN A 119 7.08 15.64 -19.38
C ASN A 119 6.47 14.25 -19.52
N LEU A 120 6.46 13.46 -18.44
CA LEU A 120 5.94 12.09 -18.46
C LEU A 120 4.42 12.05 -18.64
N CYS A 121 3.69 12.95 -17.97
CA CYS A 121 2.23 13.04 -18.04
C CYS A 121 1.71 13.73 -19.30
N TYR A 122 2.53 14.55 -19.98
CA TYR A 122 2.12 15.28 -21.19
C TYR A 122 1.51 14.37 -22.27
N THR A 123 2.04 13.15 -22.40
CA THR A 123 1.58 12.19 -23.42
C THR A 123 0.25 11.52 -23.04
N TYR A 124 -0.09 11.49 -21.75
CA TYR A 124 -1.30 10.84 -21.24
C TYR A 124 -2.47 11.82 -21.07
N GLY A 125 -2.19 13.10 -20.89
CA GLY A 125 -3.18 14.19 -20.85
C GLY A 125 -3.12 15.08 -22.09
N LYS A 126 -3.62 14.61 -23.24
CA LYS A 126 -3.57 15.39 -24.51
C LYS A 126 -4.22 16.79 -24.45
N ASN A 127 -5.03 17.10 -23.43
CA ASN A 127 -5.69 18.39 -23.20
C ASN A 127 -5.75 18.78 -21.70
N GLY A 128 -4.98 18.14 -20.82
CA GLY A 128 -5.03 18.38 -19.38
C GLY A 128 -4.18 19.60 -19.00
N GLU A 129 -4.73 20.50 -18.18
CA GLU A 129 -3.94 21.54 -17.54
C GLU A 129 -2.78 20.91 -16.75
N LYS A 130 -1.59 21.52 -16.83
CA LYS A 130 -0.43 21.06 -16.06
C LYS A 130 -0.75 21.20 -14.57
N LYS A 131 -1.02 20.08 -13.92
CA LYS A 131 -1.23 20.02 -12.49
C LYS A 131 0.10 20.19 -11.75
N GLN A 132 0.12 21.08 -10.76
CA GLN A 132 1.29 21.28 -9.91
C GLN A 132 1.34 20.26 -8.78
N ILE A 133 2.54 19.83 -8.43
CA ILE A 133 2.80 19.05 -7.21
C ILE A 133 2.40 19.92 -6.02
N ARG A 134 1.58 19.36 -5.12
CA ARG A 134 1.14 20.05 -3.91
C ARG A 134 2.24 20.02 -2.86
N GLN A 135 2.37 21.11 -2.11
CA GLN A 135 3.28 21.19 -0.97
C GLN A 135 2.49 21.16 0.33
N ASN A 136 3.09 20.64 1.40
CA ASN A 136 2.46 20.54 2.73
C ASN A 136 1.13 19.76 2.70
N VAL A 137 1.08 18.65 1.96
CA VAL A 137 -0.11 17.82 1.89
C VAL A 137 -0.30 17.10 3.23
N PRO A 138 -1.43 17.27 3.93
CA PRO A 138 -1.69 16.53 5.14
C PRO A 138 -1.86 15.04 4.83
N LYS A 139 -1.42 14.19 5.75
CA LYS A 139 -1.64 12.75 5.65
C LYS A 139 -3.14 12.44 5.80
N ASN A 140 -3.64 11.58 4.94
CA ASN A 140 -5.01 11.08 5.01
C ASN A 140 -5.18 10.16 6.22
N GLU A 141 -6.37 10.19 6.82
CA GLU A 141 -6.75 9.20 7.84
C GLU A 141 -6.80 7.80 7.22
N ARG A 142 -6.40 6.79 8.00
CA ARG A 142 -6.41 5.40 7.55
C ARG A 142 -7.84 4.98 7.21
N ARG A 143 -8.04 4.52 5.97
CA ARG A 143 -9.33 4.02 5.47
C ARG A 143 -9.49 2.58 5.94
N THR A 144 -10.24 2.39 7.02
CA THR A 144 -10.64 1.06 7.49
C THR A 144 -11.71 0.48 6.57
N LYS A 145 -11.48 -0.74 6.07
CA LYS A 145 -12.49 -1.51 5.34
C LYS A 145 -13.57 -2.06 6.27
#